data_AF-A0A672QKP6-F1
#
_entry.id   AF-A0A672QKP6-F1
#
_cell.length_a   1.000
_cell.length_b   1.000
_cell.length_c   1.000
_cell.angle_alpha   90.00
_cell.angle_beta   90.00
_cell.angle_gamma   90.00
#
_symmetry.space_group_name_H-M   'P 1'
#
loop_
_entity.id
_entity.type
_entity.pdbx_description
1 polymer ?
#
loop_
_entity_poly.entity_id
_entity_poly.type
_entity_poly.pdbx_seq_one_letter_code
_entity_poly.pdbx_strand_id
1 'polypeptide(L)'
;MIGPPKITILATPLLQTHFPLYKQPVEVGCFSLDPHRSFYNDQRQLRYYVQPRKSPDLNLRDSYTSRFVKRDDCVKEKLDHVLKWILPLKNKLLKWWAQSFLPGVPQIVAGFRDHDGIVVSVETFQTSKISQLIKNEYNCWKPTVCMNFCNDFLSFVKSVVKEDGPRLVYLFKWDPHRDVTFTVHRDSQYTFLPEWYIKDMRSHPSSHH
;
A
#
# COMPACT_ATOMS: atom_id res chain seq x y z
N MET A 1 -26.72 -25.94 -8.41
CA MET A 1 -25.61 -25.29 -9.16
C MET A 1 -25.03 -24.20 -8.26
N ILE A 2 -23.84 -24.44 -7.69
CA ILE A 2 -23.12 -23.41 -6.92
C ILE A 2 -22.51 -22.48 -7.97
N GLY A 3 -22.89 -21.19 -7.96
CA GLY A 3 -22.32 -20.20 -8.88
C GLY A 3 -20.79 -20.10 -8.73
N PRO A 4 -20.09 -19.42 -9.66
CA PRO A 4 -18.65 -19.23 -9.53
C PRO A 4 -18.35 -18.61 -8.16
N PRO A 5 -17.27 -19.02 -7.48
CA PRO A 5 -16.96 -18.51 -6.15
C PRO A 5 -16.67 -17.01 -6.28
N LYS A 6 -17.29 -16.20 -5.41
CA LYS A 6 -17.19 -14.74 -5.38
C LYS A 6 -16.81 -14.29 -3.99
N ILE A 7 -16.00 -13.24 -3.90
CA ILE A 7 -15.88 -12.46 -2.66
C ILE A 7 -16.83 -11.28 -2.76
N THR A 8 -17.86 -11.29 -1.91
CA THR A 8 -18.73 -10.13 -1.72
C THR A 8 -18.06 -9.13 -0.78
N ILE A 9 -17.66 -8.00 -1.34
CA ILE A 9 -16.96 -6.90 -0.62
C ILE A 9 -17.94 -6.05 0.19
N LEU A 10 -19.23 -6.08 -0.17
CA LEU A 10 -20.22 -5.24 0.46
C LEU A 10 -20.68 -5.83 1.80
N ALA A 11 -20.09 -5.28 2.87
CA ALA A 11 -20.66 -5.19 4.20
C ALA A 11 -21.09 -6.52 4.85
N THR A 12 -20.24 -7.54 4.83
CA THR A 12 -20.41 -8.65 5.76
C THR A 12 -20.08 -8.17 7.18
N PRO A 13 -21.00 -8.33 8.16
CA PRO A 13 -20.71 -8.12 9.58
C PRO A 13 -19.46 -8.89 10.05
N LEU A 14 -19.13 -9.97 9.33
CA LEU A 14 -17.94 -10.82 9.52
C LEU A 14 -16.61 -10.04 9.45
N LEU A 15 -16.50 -9.05 8.57
CA LEU A 15 -15.28 -8.23 8.46
C LEU A 15 -15.07 -7.32 9.67
N GLN A 16 -16.11 -7.06 10.47
CA GLN A 16 -16.08 -6.16 11.64
C GLN A 16 -15.88 -6.88 12.97
N THR A 17 -15.54 -8.18 12.95
CA THR A 17 -15.36 -9.00 14.14
C THR A 17 -14.04 -8.67 14.87
N HIS A 18 -13.16 -9.67 15.06
CA HIS A 18 -11.87 -9.49 15.70
C HIS A 18 -10.78 -9.22 14.66
N PHE A 19 -9.72 -8.54 15.10
CA PHE A 19 -8.53 -8.38 14.28
C PHE A 19 -7.90 -9.77 14.07
N PRO A 20 -7.61 -10.18 12.82
CA PRO A 20 -7.10 -11.53 12.56
C PRO A 20 -5.67 -11.67 13.08
N LEU A 21 -5.24 -12.91 13.33
CA LEU A 21 -3.86 -13.16 13.71
C LEU A 21 -2.93 -12.67 12.60
N TYR A 22 -2.03 -11.75 12.95
CA TYR A 22 -1.00 -11.24 12.07
C TYR A 22 0.35 -11.36 12.77
N LYS A 23 1.22 -12.21 12.23
CA LYS A 23 2.55 -12.46 12.80
C LYS A 23 3.43 -11.23 12.59
N GLN A 24 4.22 -10.89 13.61
CA GLN A 24 5.20 -9.81 13.50
C GLN A 24 6.17 -10.09 12.32
N PRO A 25 6.33 -9.14 11.38
CA PRO A 25 7.26 -9.28 10.27
C PRO A 25 8.71 -9.45 10.76
N VAL A 26 9.46 -10.32 10.09
CA VAL A 26 10.89 -10.52 10.29
C VAL A 26 11.56 -10.34 8.93
N GLU A 27 12.57 -9.48 8.88
CA GLU A 27 13.35 -9.28 7.65
C GLU A 27 14.15 -10.54 7.33
N VAL A 28 14.01 -11.04 6.09
CA VAL A 28 14.73 -12.23 5.59
C VAL A 28 15.95 -11.85 4.75
N GLY A 29 15.98 -10.62 4.21
CA GLY A 29 17.08 -10.08 3.42
C GLY A 29 16.73 -8.74 2.78
N CYS A 30 17.70 -8.13 2.11
CA CYS A 30 17.55 -6.85 1.42
C CYS A 30 18.36 -6.83 0.10
N PHE A 31 18.00 -5.91 -0.80
CA PHE A 31 18.74 -5.66 -2.05
C PHE A 31 18.69 -4.18 -2.41
N SER A 32 19.58 -3.76 -3.31
CA SER A 32 19.73 -2.39 -3.78
C SER A 32 19.64 -2.30 -5.30
N LEU A 33 19.07 -1.18 -5.79
CA LEU A 33 19.05 -0.81 -7.21
C LEU A 33 19.77 0.53 -7.41
N ASP A 34 20.79 0.57 -8.26
CA ASP A 34 21.51 1.81 -8.55
C ASP A 34 20.72 2.74 -9.51
N PRO A 35 21.22 3.96 -9.82
CA PRO A 35 20.55 4.87 -10.77
C PRO A 35 20.35 4.30 -12.18
N HIS A 36 21.12 3.29 -12.57
CA HIS A 36 20.98 2.57 -13.83
C HIS A 36 20.08 1.33 -13.72
N ARG A 37 19.41 1.14 -12.57
CA ARG A 37 18.55 -0.01 -12.23
C ARG A 37 19.28 -1.35 -12.22
N SER A 38 20.58 -1.33 -11.99
CA SER A 38 21.35 -2.56 -11.82
C SER A 38 21.15 -3.12 -10.42
N PHE A 39 21.03 -4.45 -10.33
CA PHE A 39 20.75 -5.19 -9.11
C PHE A 39 22.01 -5.47 -8.30
N TYR A 40 21.94 -5.26 -6.99
CA TYR A 40 22.98 -5.63 -6.03
C TYR A 40 22.35 -6.26 -4.79
N ASN A 41 22.90 -7.39 -4.35
CA ASN A 41 22.44 -8.10 -3.16
C ASN A 41 23.06 -7.52 -1.87
N ASP A 42 22.81 -6.23 -1.61
CA ASP A 42 23.30 -5.52 -0.44
C ASP A 42 22.42 -4.30 -0.11
N GLN A 43 22.84 -3.54 0.91
CA GLN A 43 22.16 -2.33 1.40
C GLN A 43 22.81 -1.02 0.95
N ARG A 44 23.57 -0.99 -0.15
CA ARG A 44 24.33 0.21 -0.58
C ARG A 44 23.45 1.43 -0.87
N GLN A 45 22.17 1.23 -1.16
CA GLN A 45 21.20 2.31 -1.40
C GLN A 45 20.37 2.69 -0.17
N LEU A 46 20.58 2.02 0.97
CA LEU A 46 19.93 2.36 2.23
C LEU A 46 20.38 3.76 2.68
N ARG A 47 19.41 4.60 3.03
CA ARG A 47 19.67 5.96 3.55
C ARG A 47 19.30 6.03 5.02
N TYR A 48 20.00 6.89 5.74
CA TYR A 48 19.76 7.13 7.15
C TYR A 48 18.85 8.34 7.33
N TYR A 49 17.85 8.19 8.20
CA TYR A 49 16.99 9.30 8.59
C TYR A 49 17.80 10.33 9.38
N VAL A 50 17.81 11.56 8.90
CA VAL A 50 18.37 12.71 9.61
C VAL A 50 17.19 13.59 10.02
N GLN A 51 16.98 13.72 11.33
CA GLN A 51 15.85 14.49 11.85
C GLN A 51 15.95 15.95 11.38
N PRO A 52 14.92 16.49 10.70
CA PRO A 52 14.92 17.88 10.27
C PRO A 52 14.73 18.81 11.48
N ARG A 53 15.18 20.06 11.33
CA ARG A 53 14.82 21.14 12.26
C ARG A 53 13.29 21.31 12.26
N LYS A 54 12.70 21.80 13.36
CA LYS A 54 11.24 21.95 13.51
C LYS A 54 10.58 22.76 12.38
N SER A 55 11.32 23.68 11.77
CA SER A 55 10.94 24.43 10.57
C SER A 55 12.02 24.22 9.50
N PRO A 56 11.94 23.16 8.70
CA PRO A 56 12.93 22.90 7.65
C PRO A 56 12.65 23.82 6.46
N ASP A 57 13.63 24.59 6.01
CA ASP A 57 13.53 25.37 4.77
C ASP A 57 13.70 24.45 3.54
N LEU A 58 12.72 23.55 3.36
CA LEU A 58 12.75 22.49 2.37
C LEU A 58 11.79 22.84 1.24
N ASN A 59 12.32 23.48 0.20
CA ASN A 59 11.58 23.83 -0.99
C ASN A 59 11.46 22.61 -1.93
N LEU A 60 10.26 22.01 -2.00
CA LEU A 60 10.01 20.84 -2.87
C LEU A 60 9.95 21.20 -4.36
N ARG A 61 10.02 22.50 -4.71
CA ARG A 61 10.06 22.99 -6.08
C ARG A 61 11.45 23.44 -6.52
N ASP A 62 12.41 23.42 -5.61
CA ASP A 62 13.80 23.69 -6.00
C ASP A 62 14.19 22.71 -7.12
N SER A 63 14.81 23.23 -8.17
CA SER A 63 15.09 22.55 -9.47
C SER A 63 13.89 22.13 -10.35
N TYR A 64 12.64 22.45 -10.01
CA TYR A 64 11.43 22.11 -10.79
C TYR A 64 10.74 23.36 -11.38
N THR A 65 11.36 24.00 -12.37
CA THR A 65 11.01 25.39 -12.78
C THR A 65 9.98 25.57 -13.90
N SER A 66 9.38 24.52 -14.48
CA SER A 66 8.62 24.69 -15.74
C SER A 66 7.08 24.59 -15.69
N ARG A 67 6.42 24.33 -14.55
CA ARG A 67 4.94 24.19 -14.49
C ARG A 67 4.30 24.64 -13.17
N PHE A 68 4.48 25.89 -12.75
CA PHE A 68 3.78 26.44 -11.59
C PHE A 68 2.60 27.34 -12.00
N VAL A 69 1.41 27.05 -11.46
CA VAL A 69 0.22 27.90 -11.57
C VAL A 69 0.03 28.59 -10.22
N LYS A 70 0.26 29.90 -10.17
CA LYS A 70 0.03 30.73 -8.98
C LYS A 70 -1.47 30.95 -8.77
N ARG A 71 -1.90 30.92 -7.52
CA ARG A 71 -3.30 31.07 -7.12
C ARG A 71 -3.69 32.55 -6.94
N ASP A 72 -4.99 32.84 -7.08
CA ASP A 72 -5.59 34.15 -6.77
C ASP A 72 -5.81 34.30 -5.25
N ASP A 73 -5.15 35.30 -4.67
CA ASP A 73 -5.12 35.60 -3.24
C ASP A 73 -6.37 36.36 -2.74
N CYS A 74 -7.34 36.69 -3.61
CA CYS A 74 -8.57 37.42 -3.24
C CYS A 74 -9.66 36.53 -2.64
N VAL A 75 -9.51 35.20 -2.68
CA VAL A 75 -10.53 34.25 -2.21
C VAL A 75 -10.36 33.98 -0.72
N LYS A 76 -11.29 34.46 0.11
CA LYS A 76 -11.32 34.19 1.56
C LYS A 76 -11.88 32.81 1.87
N GLU A 77 -11.01 31.82 1.92
CA GLU A 77 -11.35 30.45 2.32
C GLU A 77 -11.32 30.34 3.85
N LYS A 78 -12.51 30.32 4.46
CA LYS A 78 -12.71 30.24 5.92
C LYS A 78 -12.38 28.83 6.45
N LEU A 79 -13.29 28.17 7.19
CA LEU A 79 -13.08 26.79 7.68
C LEU A 79 -12.99 25.72 6.56
N ASP A 80 -13.23 26.10 5.31
CA ASP A 80 -13.20 25.22 4.15
C ASP A 80 -11.89 24.44 4.04
N HIS A 81 -10.74 25.04 4.36
CA HIS A 81 -9.46 24.34 4.30
C HIS A 81 -9.30 23.24 5.33
N VAL A 82 -9.80 23.46 6.54
CA VAL A 82 -9.74 22.48 7.63
C VAL A 82 -10.66 21.31 7.29
N LEU A 83 -11.88 21.60 6.81
CA LEU A 83 -12.84 20.57 6.39
C LEU A 83 -12.38 19.83 5.11
N LYS A 84 -11.79 20.55 4.13
CA LYS A 84 -11.11 19.96 2.96
C LYS A 84 -9.82 19.24 3.31
N TRP A 85 -9.21 19.45 4.48
CA TRP A 85 -8.01 18.75 4.94
C TRP A 85 -8.32 17.44 5.67
N ILE A 86 -9.35 17.45 6.53
CA ILE A 86 -9.76 16.26 7.30
C ILE A 86 -10.25 15.13 6.36
N LEU A 87 -10.99 15.46 5.30
CA LEU A 87 -11.56 14.46 4.38
C LEU A 87 -10.49 13.65 3.60
N PRO A 88 -9.47 14.26 2.96
CA PRO A 88 -8.34 13.54 2.37
C PRO A 88 -7.45 12.87 3.40
N LEU A 89 -7.34 13.41 4.62
CA LEU A 89 -6.44 12.87 5.63
C LEU A 89 -6.84 11.44 6.02
N LYS A 90 -8.13 11.15 6.20
CA LYS A 90 -8.62 9.78 6.47
C LYS A 90 -8.13 8.78 5.41
N ASN A 91 -8.24 9.15 4.13
CA ASN A 91 -7.84 8.31 3.01
C ASN A 91 -6.31 8.19 2.88
N LYS A 92 -5.57 9.26 3.17
CA LYS A 92 -4.09 9.23 3.20
C LYS A 92 -3.58 8.35 4.33
N LEU A 93 -4.13 8.50 5.53
CA LEU A 93 -3.78 7.71 6.70
C LEU A 93 -4.05 6.22 6.48
N LEU A 94 -5.12 5.84 5.78
CA LEU A 94 -5.36 4.44 5.39
C LEU A 94 -4.20 3.88 4.58
N LYS A 95 -3.76 4.60 3.54
CA LYS A 95 -2.68 4.16 2.66
C LYS A 95 -1.36 4.08 3.41
N TRP A 96 -1.06 5.09 4.23
CA TRP A 96 0.16 5.13 5.06
C TRP A 96 0.19 3.99 6.07
N TRP A 97 -0.93 3.76 6.76
CA TRP A 97 -1.09 2.66 7.69
C TRP A 97 -0.90 1.32 6.98
N ALA A 98 -1.62 1.06 5.88
CA ALA A 98 -1.51 -0.21 5.16
C ALA A 98 -0.08 -0.47 4.65
N GLN A 99 0.59 0.55 4.10
CA GLN A 99 1.95 0.45 3.59
C GLN A 99 2.98 0.18 4.70
N SER A 100 2.81 0.75 5.88
CA SER A 100 3.80 0.66 6.97
C SER A 100 3.52 -0.49 7.93
N PHE A 101 2.25 -0.84 8.13
CA PHE A 101 1.83 -1.91 9.04
C PHE A 101 2.29 -3.29 8.55
N LEU A 102 2.15 -3.58 7.25
CA LEU A 102 2.50 -4.87 6.66
C LEU A 102 4.00 -5.22 6.74
N PRO A 103 4.95 -4.30 6.47
CA PRO A 103 6.37 -4.58 6.69
C PRO A 103 6.81 -4.36 8.15
N GLY A 104 5.93 -3.91 9.05
CA GLY A 104 6.26 -3.66 10.45
C GLY A 104 7.04 -2.35 10.68
N VAL A 105 6.92 -1.38 9.78
CA VAL A 105 7.56 -0.06 9.92
C VAL A 105 6.82 0.75 10.99
N PRO A 106 7.47 1.11 12.11
CA PRO A 106 6.78 1.62 13.30
C PRO A 106 6.43 3.12 13.22
N GLN A 107 7.10 3.87 12.35
CA GLN A 107 7.01 5.33 12.29
C GLN A 107 6.90 5.84 10.85
N ILE A 108 6.08 6.87 10.68
CA ILE A 108 5.88 7.57 9.41
C ILE A 108 6.17 9.05 9.68
N VAL A 109 7.12 9.63 8.94
CA VAL A 109 7.44 11.06 9.04
C VAL A 109 6.80 11.79 7.86
N ALA A 110 5.92 12.74 8.13
CA ALA A 110 5.22 13.52 7.11
C ALA A 110 5.62 14.99 7.16
N GLY A 111 6.13 15.50 6.03
CA GLY A 111 6.32 16.93 5.82
C GLY A 111 5.05 17.57 5.27
N PHE A 112 4.49 18.54 6.00
CA PHE A 112 3.38 19.35 5.53
C PHE A 112 3.92 20.54 4.78
N ARG A 113 3.54 20.63 3.50
CA ARG A 113 3.91 21.74 2.65
C ARG A 113 2.79 22.76 2.54
N ASP A 114 3.16 24.01 2.38
CA ASP A 114 2.25 25.07 1.97
C ASP A 114 1.93 25.00 0.47
N HIS A 115 1.20 26.02 -0.02
CA HIS A 115 0.84 26.15 -1.42
C HIS A 115 2.03 26.53 -2.32
N ASP A 116 3.10 27.08 -1.74
CA ASP A 116 4.34 27.42 -2.44
C ASP A 116 5.28 26.21 -2.57
N GLY A 117 4.93 25.08 -1.95
CA GLY A 117 5.68 23.84 -1.99
C GLY A 117 6.80 23.78 -0.96
N ILE A 118 6.82 24.70 0.00
CA ILE A 118 7.78 24.71 1.10
C ILE A 118 7.24 23.85 2.24
N VAL A 119 8.06 22.93 2.76
CA VAL A 119 7.71 22.14 3.94
C VAL A 119 7.74 23.02 5.18
N VAL A 120 6.59 23.42 5.69
CA VAL A 120 6.48 24.34 6.83
C VAL A 120 6.46 23.63 8.19
N SER A 121 6.07 22.35 8.21
CA SER A 121 6.12 21.53 9.42
C SER A 121 6.38 20.06 9.11
N VAL A 122 6.91 19.34 10.11
CA VAL A 122 7.13 17.90 10.04
C VAL A 122 6.50 17.26 11.27
N GLU A 123 5.70 16.23 11.05
CA GLU A 123 5.12 15.44 12.14
C GLU A 123 5.45 13.97 11.97
N THR A 124 5.57 13.28 13.10
CA THR A 124 5.82 11.84 13.15
C THR A 124 4.59 11.11 13.66
N PHE A 125 4.11 10.15 12.87
CA PHE A 125 2.98 9.30 13.19
C PHE A 125 3.49 7.89 13.58
N GLN A 126 3.04 7.38 14.72
CA GLN A 126 3.27 5.98 15.09
C GLN A 126 2.26 5.11 14.34
N THR A 127 2.72 4.15 13.55
CA THR A 127 1.87 3.28 12.72
C THR A 127 0.76 2.60 13.53
N SER A 128 1.08 2.15 14.75
CA SER A 128 0.14 1.52 15.68
C SER A 128 -0.97 2.44 16.20
N LYS A 129 -0.75 3.77 16.18
CA LYS A 129 -1.71 4.77 16.66
C LYS A 129 -2.53 5.43 15.55
N ILE A 130 -2.19 5.21 14.28
CA ILE A 130 -2.88 5.88 13.15
C ILE A 130 -4.40 5.65 13.19
N SER A 131 -4.84 4.43 13.47
CA SER A 131 -6.26 4.10 13.57
C SER A 131 -6.98 4.79 14.73
N GLN A 132 -6.25 5.15 15.80
CA GLN A 132 -6.79 5.87 16.95
C GLN A 132 -7.06 7.34 16.61
N LEU A 133 -6.26 7.96 15.74
CA LEU A 133 -6.40 9.36 15.31
C LEU A 133 -7.74 9.63 14.62
N ILE A 134 -8.33 8.60 14.04
CA ILE A 134 -9.56 8.68 13.24
C ILE A 134 -10.70 7.85 13.84
N LYS A 135 -10.55 7.35 15.07
CA LYS A 135 -11.51 6.41 15.69
C LYS A 135 -12.90 7.01 15.86
N ASN A 136 -12.98 8.30 16.14
CA ASN A 136 -14.24 9.02 16.38
C ASN A 136 -14.85 9.60 15.09
N GLU A 137 -14.20 9.38 13.96
CA GLU A 137 -14.67 9.91 12.69
C GLU A 137 -15.78 9.04 12.11
N TYR A 138 -16.88 9.68 11.73
CA TYR A 138 -18.00 8.98 11.09
C TYR A 138 -17.55 8.36 9.75
N ASN A 139 -18.03 7.14 9.48
CA ASN A 139 -17.71 6.35 8.29
C ASN A 139 -16.19 6.19 8.01
N CYS A 140 -15.37 6.06 9.06
CA CYS A 140 -13.94 5.83 8.89
C CYS A 140 -13.59 4.36 8.64
N TRP A 141 -12.42 4.13 8.04
CA TRP A 141 -11.87 2.78 7.84
C TRP A 141 -11.44 2.18 9.19
N LYS A 142 -11.49 0.84 9.27
CA LYS A 142 -11.09 0.08 10.46
C LYS A 142 -9.96 -0.89 10.08
N PRO A 143 -8.83 -0.92 10.81
CA PRO A 143 -7.76 -1.91 10.58
C PRO A 143 -8.26 -3.35 10.46
N THR A 144 -9.20 -3.72 11.32
CA THR A 144 -9.83 -5.04 11.34
C THR A 144 -10.50 -5.38 10.00
N VAL A 145 -11.25 -4.43 9.41
CA VAL A 145 -11.93 -4.64 8.13
C VAL A 145 -10.90 -4.83 7.02
N CYS A 146 -9.83 -4.02 7.00
CA CYS A 146 -8.77 -4.13 6.00
C CYS A 146 -8.06 -5.50 6.07
N MET A 147 -7.72 -5.96 7.27
CA MET A 147 -7.00 -7.22 7.45
C MET A 147 -7.88 -8.44 7.24
N ASN A 148 -9.15 -8.41 7.67
CA ASN A 148 -10.09 -9.49 7.40
C ASN A 148 -10.35 -9.62 5.90
N PHE A 149 -10.53 -8.51 5.19
CA PHE A 149 -10.67 -8.54 3.73
C PHE A 149 -9.42 -9.14 3.07
N CYS A 150 -8.22 -8.75 3.50
CA CYS A 150 -6.97 -9.32 2.99
C CYS A 150 -6.92 -10.84 3.22
N ASN A 151 -7.25 -11.30 4.43
CA ASN A 151 -7.27 -12.71 4.78
C ASN A 151 -8.30 -13.52 3.95
N ASP A 152 -9.51 -12.98 3.78
CA ASP A 152 -10.56 -13.60 2.98
C ASP A 152 -10.16 -13.65 1.50
N PHE A 153 -9.55 -12.57 0.99
CA PHE A 153 -9.00 -12.53 -0.36
C PHE A 153 -7.91 -13.58 -0.59
N LEU A 154 -6.94 -13.69 0.31
CA LEU A 154 -5.90 -14.71 0.21
C LEU A 154 -6.48 -16.13 0.30
N SER A 155 -7.48 -16.34 1.16
CA SER A 155 -8.19 -17.63 1.28
C SER A 155 -8.94 -17.99 0.00
N PHE A 156 -9.59 -17.01 -0.63
CA PHE A 156 -10.23 -17.18 -1.93
C PHE A 156 -9.23 -17.49 -3.05
N VAL A 157 -8.10 -16.76 -3.12
CA VAL A 157 -7.04 -17.06 -4.09
C VAL A 157 -6.60 -18.52 -3.94
N LYS A 158 -6.33 -18.98 -2.72
CA LYS A 158 -5.99 -20.39 -2.44
C LYS A 158 -7.12 -21.38 -2.77
N SER A 159 -8.38 -20.98 -2.67
CA SER A 159 -9.52 -21.84 -2.98
C SER A 159 -9.77 -21.97 -4.49
N VAL A 160 -9.41 -20.97 -5.30
CA VAL A 160 -9.66 -20.99 -6.75
C VAL A 160 -8.43 -21.38 -7.59
N VAL A 161 -7.22 -21.01 -7.18
CA VAL A 161 -5.97 -21.37 -7.88
C VAL A 161 -5.59 -22.78 -7.46
N LYS A 162 -6.08 -23.78 -8.21
CA LYS A 162 -5.86 -25.21 -7.91
C LYS A 162 -4.83 -25.89 -8.79
N GLU A 163 -4.65 -25.38 -9.99
CA GLU A 163 -3.70 -25.93 -10.95
C GLU A 163 -2.33 -25.27 -10.79
N ASP A 164 -1.29 -26.09 -10.72
CA ASP A 164 0.10 -25.64 -10.75
C ASP A 164 0.58 -25.58 -12.21
N GLY A 165 1.00 -24.40 -12.65
CA GLY A 165 1.46 -24.18 -14.01
C GLY A 165 2.09 -22.80 -14.16
N PRO A 166 3.37 -22.69 -14.57
CA PRO A 166 4.07 -21.40 -14.61
C PRO A 166 3.56 -20.45 -15.71
N ARG A 167 2.79 -20.97 -16.67
CA ARG A 167 2.15 -20.20 -17.76
C ARG A 167 0.63 -20.08 -17.61
N LEU A 168 0.09 -20.49 -16.45
CA LEU A 168 -1.31 -20.38 -16.10
C LEU A 168 -1.49 -19.16 -15.18
N VAL A 169 -2.40 -18.26 -15.54
CA VAL A 169 -2.66 -17.02 -14.80
C VAL A 169 -4.14 -16.90 -14.47
N TYR A 170 -4.43 -16.78 -13.18
CA TYR A 170 -5.75 -16.37 -12.68
C TYR A 170 -5.72 -14.85 -12.48
N LEU A 171 -6.33 -14.12 -13.39
CA LEU A 171 -6.39 -12.66 -13.36
C LEU A 171 -7.59 -12.22 -12.53
N PHE A 172 -7.34 -11.77 -11.29
CA PHE A 172 -8.36 -11.20 -10.40
C PHE A 172 -8.64 -9.75 -10.78
N LYS A 173 -9.92 -9.42 -10.97
CA LYS A 173 -10.40 -8.08 -11.25
C LYS A 173 -11.28 -7.59 -10.12
N TRP A 174 -11.06 -6.34 -9.72
CA TRP A 174 -11.86 -5.62 -8.76
C TRP A 174 -12.25 -4.25 -9.31
N ASP A 175 -13.53 -3.91 -9.17
CA ASP A 175 -14.07 -2.58 -9.43
C ASP A 175 -14.80 -2.10 -8.15
N PRO A 176 -14.80 -0.79 -7.83
CA PRO A 176 -15.53 -0.28 -6.66
C PRO A 176 -16.99 -0.73 -6.64
N HIS A 177 -17.46 -1.13 -5.45
CA HIS A 177 -18.83 -1.65 -5.21
C HIS A 177 -19.19 -2.95 -5.94
N ARG A 178 -18.22 -3.63 -6.56
CA ARG A 178 -18.42 -4.95 -7.18
C ARG A 178 -17.67 -6.03 -6.42
N ASP A 179 -18.14 -7.25 -6.59
CA ASP A 179 -17.45 -8.44 -6.12
C ASP A 179 -16.13 -8.63 -6.85
N VAL A 180 -15.16 -9.27 -6.19
CA VAL A 180 -13.96 -9.75 -6.86
C VAL A 180 -14.36 -10.85 -7.84
N THR A 181 -13.91 -10.70 -9.09
CA THR A 181 -14.08 -11.71 -10.14
C THR A 181 -12.71 -12.16 -10.63
N PHE A 182 -12.64 -13.29 -11.34
CA PHE A 182 -11.40 -13.73 -11.96
C PHE A 182 -11.64 -14.32 -13.35
N THR A 183 -10.59 -14.31 -14.17
CA THR A 183 -10.54 -14.99 -15.47
C THR A 183 -9.27 -15.85 -15.53
N VAL A 184 -9.30 -16.93 -16.31
CA VAL A 184 -8.18 -17.88 -16.42
C VAL A 184 -7.56 -17.76 -17.81
N HIS A 185 -6.24 -17.59 -17.85
CA HIS A 185 -5.47 -17.41 -19.09
C HIS A 185 -4.29 -18.37 -19.13
N ARG A 186 -4.03 -18.97 -20.29
CA ARG A 186 -2.86 -19.84 -20.53
C ARG A 186 -2.01 -19.25 -21.64
N ASP A 187 -0.70 -19.29 -21.47
CA ASP A 187 0.28 -18.88 -22.48
C ASP A 187 -0.01 -17.48 -23.07
N SER A 188 -0.47 -16.58 -22.20
CA SER A 188 -0.94 -15.25 -22.60
C SER A 188 0.06 -14.16 -22.20
N GLN A 189 -0.22 -12.93 -22.67
CA GLN A 189 0.52 -11.72 -22.27
C GLN A 189 0.52 -11.45 -20.75
N TYR A 190 -0.39 -12.08 -20.00
CA TYR A 190 -0.45 -11.93 -18.54
C TYR A 190 0.56 -12.82 -17.81
N THR A 191 1.25 -13.72 -18.52
CA THR A 191 2.30 -14.56 -17.94
C THR A 191 3.43 -13.68 -17.41
N PHE A 192 3.77 -13.83 -16.13
CA PHE A 192 4.70 -12.94 -15.44
C PHE A 192 5.95 -13.65 -14.91
N LEU A 193 6.00 -14.99 -14.92
CA LEU A 193 7.19 -15.75 -14.53
C LEU A 193 8.16 -15.84 -15.72
N PRO A 194 9.39 -15.29 -15.61
CA PRO A 194 10.35 -15.33 -16.69
C PRO A 194 10.98 -16.72 -16.84
N GLU A 195 11.40 -17.06 -18.06
CA GLU A 195 11.91 -18.41 -18.37
C GLU A 195 13.16 -18.78 -17.57
N TRP A 196 14.05 -17.81 -17.30
CA TRP A 196 15.24 -18.06 -16.48
C TRP A 196 14.88 -18.55 -15.07
N TYR A 197 13.81 -18.02 -14.48
CA TYR A 197 13.35 -18.38 -13.14
C TYR A 197 12.69 -19.76 -13.15
N ILE A 198 11.85 -20.03 -14.15
CA ILE A 198 11.19 -21.34 -14.33
C ILE A 198 12.25 -22.44 -14.49
N LYS A 199 13.27 -22.19 -15.30
CA LYS A 199 14.36 -23.14 -15.54
C LYS A 199 15.15 -23.41 -14.26
N ASP A 200 15.54 -22.37 -13.53
CA ASP A 200 16.34 -22.48 -12.30
C ASP A 200 15.61 -23.25 -11.19
N MET A 201 14.33 -22.96 -10.97
CA MET A 201 13.49 -23.65 -9.99
C MET A 201 13.23 -25.11 -10.35
N ARG A 202 13.17 -25.45 -11.65
CA ARG A 202 13.03 -26.84 -12.10
C ARG A 202 14.32 -27.65 -11.95
N SER A 203 15.48 -27.01 -12.07
CA SER A 203 16.78 -27.68 -11.85
C SER A 203 17.08 -27.97 -10.38
N HIS A 204 16.41 -27.29 -9.46
CA HIS A 204 16.55 -27.50 -8.01
C HIS A 204 15.20 -27.93 -7.40
N PRO A 205 14.69 -29.14 -7.68
CA PRO A 205 13.47 -29.62 -7.06
C PRO A 205 13.65 -29.61 -5.54
N SER A 206 12.82 -28.82 -4.86
CA SER A 206 12.86 -28.64 -3.40
C SER A 206 12.82 -30.01 -2.71
N SER A 207 13.90 -30.39 -2.06
CA SER A 207 13.95 -31.53 -1.13
C SER A 207 13.23 -31.12 0.17
N HIS A 208 11.90 -31.10 0.14
CA HIS A 208 11.08 -30.93 1.33
C HIS A 208 10.14 -32.14 1.47
N HIS A 209 10.60 -33.10 2.27
CA HIS A 209 9.75 -34.04 3.01
C HIS A 209 9.24 -33.35 4.29
#